data_AF-A0AAI8Z680-F1
#
_entry.id   AF-A0AAI8Z680-F1
#
_cell.length_a   1.000
_cell.length_b   1.000
_cell.length_c   1.000
_cell.angle_alpha   90.00
_cell.angle_beta   90.00
_cell.angle_gamma   90.00
#
_symmetry.space_group_name_H-M   'P 1'
#
loop_
_entity.id
_entity.type
_entity.pdbx_description
1 polymer ?
#
loop_
_entity_poly.entity_id
_entity_poly.type
_entity_poly.pdbx_seq_one_letter_code
_entity_poly.pdbx_strand_id
1 'polypeptide(L)'
;MLESFTRSLLAKQVPPLFVFQAGARPALLNYATTQARTATTSSLPNQSAASRRRSVTVINDTGAVPWTKLRAGEKAARATQQTFNFGIVALGVVLTGGVATVLWLEVFSTDSKTALFNKAADRVRGDPKCRELLAGDGMHSKRDIKAYGEPSWSRWARNRTIASRVEKDRAGIEHLHMHFYVEGPAAKGTVNLQMSRRPGEDFEYEMLALDVPGQQRYYLEDANARKLDQRKSGRMFGVRWN
;
A
#
# COMPACT_ATOMS: atom_id res chain seq x y z
N MET A 1 -61.39 -34.25 -2.62
CA MET A 1 -61.39 -32.85 -3.10
C MET A 1 -59.94 -32.54 -3.46
N LEU A 2 -59.67 -32.56 -4.77
CA LEU A 2 -58.34 -32.41 -5.38
C LEU A 2 -58.00 -30.93 -5.40
N GLU A 3 -56.84 -30.52 -4.90
CA GLU A 3 -56.15 -29.33 -5.44
C GLU A 3 -54.64 -29.58 -5.53
N SER A 4 -54.23 -29.68 -6.78
CA SER A 4 -52.86 -29.77 -7.28
C SER A 4 -52.17 -28.42 -7.14
N PHE A 5 -51.20 -28.30 -6.22
CA PHE A 5 -50.27 -27.17 -6.24
C PHE A 5 -49.18 -27.41 -7.29
N THR A 6 -49.38 -26.77 -8.44
CA THR A 6 -48.44 -26.65 -9.54
C THR A 6 -47.15 -25.96 -9.10
N ARG A 7 -46.02 -26.64 -9.35
CA ARG A 7 -44.66 -26.09 -9.29
C ARG A 7 -44.54 -24.90 -10.25
N SER A 8 -44.20 -23.72 -9.73
CA SER A 8 -43.63 -22.65 -10.54
C SER A 8 -42.11 -22.68 -10.37
N LEU A 9 -41.42 -23.14 -11.41
CA LEU A 9 -39.97 -23.08 -11.50
C LEU A 9 -39.59 -21.63 -11.76
N LEU A 10 -39.12 -20.94 -10.72
CA LEU A 10 -38.62 -19.58 -10.79
C LEU A 10 -37.32 -19.60 -11.60
N ALA A 11 -37.44 -19.33 -12.90
CA ALA A 11 -36.33 -19.24 -13.83
C ALA A 11 -35.38 -18.13 -13.33
N LYS A 12 -34.19 -18.54 -12.91
CA LYS A 12 -33.11 -17.67 -12.46
C LYS A 12 -32.62 -16.85 -13.65
N GLN A 13 -33.07 -15.59 -13.72
CA GLN A 13 -32.68 -14.65 -14.77
C GLN A 13 -31.19 -14.32 -14.60
N VAL A 14 -30.37 -14.90 -15.47
CA VAL A 14 -28.94 -14.62 -15.55
C VAL A 14 -28.77 -13.23 -16.16
N PRO A 15 -28.03 -12.30 -15.54
CA PRO A 15 -27.78 -10.99 -16.14
C PRO A 15 -26.97 -11.17 -17.43
N PRO A 16 -27.25 -10.38 -18.48
CA PRO A 16 -26.45 -10.45 -19.70
C PRO A 16 -25.01 -10.10 -19.37
N LEU A 17 -24.09 -10.99 -19.78
CA LEU A 17 -22.66 -10.74 -19.77
C LEU A 17 -22.40 -9.46 -20.57
N PHE A 18 -21.93 -8.42 -19.89
CA PHE A 18 -21.35 -7.25 -20.55
C PHE A 18 -20.03 -7.70 -21.20
N VAL A 19 -20.12 -8.13 -22.46
CA VAL A 19 -18.96 -8.27 -23.32
C VAL A 19 -18.47 -6.87 -23.63
N PHE A 20 -17.33 -6.49 -23.05
CA PHE A 20 -16.57 -5.33 -23.49
C PHE A 20 -16.08 -5.60 -24.91
N GLN A 21 -16.89 -5.23 -25.88
CA GLN A 21 -16.50 -5.19 -27.28
C GLN A 21 -15.50 -4.03 -27.40
N ALA A 22 -14.21 -4.36 -27.45
CA ALA A 22 -13.15 -3.40 -27.73
C ALA A 22 -13.50 -2.72 -29.06
N GLY A 23 -13.89 -1.44 -28.98
CA GLY A 23 -14.21 -0.64 -30.14
C GLY A 23 -12.99 -0.55 -31.05
N ALA A 24 -13.00 -1.35 -32.12
CA ALA A 24 -12.16 -1.17 -33.27
C ALA A 24 -12.49 0.22 -33.83
N ARG A 25 -11.62 1.19 -33.54
CA ARG A 25 -11.69 2.53 -34.12
C ARG A 25 -11.62 2.37 -35.64
N PRO A 26 -12.63 2.83 -36.41
CA PRO A 26 -12.46 2.91 -37.85
C PRO A 26 -11.31 3.86 -38.12
N ALA A 27 -10.28 3.36 -38.82
CA ALA A 27 -9.25 4.20 -39.40
C ALA A 27 -9.95 5.14 -40.37
N LEU A 28 -10.12 6.40 -39.97
CA LEU A 28 -10.56 7.45 -40.88
C LEU A 28 -9.47 7.63 -41.92
N LEU A 29 -9.67 7.02 -43.09
CA LEU A 29 -9.01 7.38 -44.34
C LEU A 29 -9.37 8.84 -44.62
N ASN A 30 -8.47 9.75 -44.24
CA ASN A 30 -8.48 11.11 -44.73
C ASN A 30 -8.27 11.04 -46.24
N TYR A 31 -9.37 11.13 -47.00
CA TYR A 31 -9.30 11.55 -48.38
C TYR A 31 -8.72 12.96 -48.40
N ALA A 32 -7.41 13.06 -48.69
CA ALA A 32 -6.81 14.31 -49.08
C ALA A 32 -7.47 14.74 -50.38
N THR A 33 -8.45 15.65 -50.28
CA THR A 33 -8.95 16.39 -51.44
C THR A 33 -7.82 17.30 -51.89
N THR A 34 -7.06 16.85 -52.88
CA THR A 34 -6.18 17.70 -53.67
C THR A 34 -7.05 18.73 -54.38
N GLN A 35 -7.25 19.89 -53.74
CA GLN A 35 -7.78 21.06 -54.44
C GLN A 35 -6.74 21.50 -55.47
N ALA A 36 -6.93 21.08 -56.72
CA ALA A 36 -6.25 21.65 -57.86
C ALA A 36 -6.67 23.12 -57.98
N ARG A 37 -5.83 24.03 -57.47
CA ARG A 37 -5.95 25.46 -57.77
C ARG A 37 -5.44 25.69 -59.17
N THR A 38 -6.35 25.75 -60.13
CA THR A 38 -6.11 26.27 -61.48
C THR A 38 -5.59 27.70 -61.38
N ALA A 39 -4.37 27.91 -61.85
CA ALA A 39 -3.75 29.21 -61.99
C ALA A 39 -4.43 29.98 -63.14
N THR A 40 -5.26 30.97 -62.79
CA THR A 40 -5.68 32.01 -63.74
C THR A 40 -4.72 33.17 -63.64
N THR A 41 -3.98 33.37 -64.71
CA THR A 41 -3.13 34.52 -65.01
C THR A 41 -3.91 35.82 -64.91
N SER A 42 -3.45 36.78 -64.11
CA SER A 42 -3.27 38.18 -64.55
C SER A 42 -2.94 39.09 -63.36
N SER A 43 -2.00 40.00 -63.62
CA SER A 43 -1.54 41.11 -62.80
C SER A 43 -0.64 40.76 -61.61
N LEU A 44 0.62 41.15 -61.73
CA LEU A 44 1.50 41.41 -60.59
C LEU A 44 0.96 42.63 -59.84
N PRO A 45 0.64 42.54 -58.54
CA PRO A 45 0.71 43.69 -57.67
C PRO A 45 2.10 43.69 -57.03
N ASN A 46 2.89 44.68 -57.44
CA ASN A 46 3.83 45.44 -56.63
C ASN A 46 4.54 44.69 -55.47
N GLN A 47 5.84 44.50 -55.62
CA GLN A 47 6.77 44.04 -54.59
C GLN A 47 6.79 45.00 -53.39
N SER A 48 5.85 44.84 -52.46
CA SER A 48 5.92 45.44 -51.12
C SER A 48 4.92 44.85 -50.12
N ALA A 49 4.30 43.71 -50.43
CA ALA A 49 3.54 42.93 -49.46
C ALA A 49 4.39 41.74 -49.00
N ALA A 50 5.40 42.00 -48.16
CA ALA A 50 6.06 40.95 -47.40
C ALA A 50 4.97 40.15 -46.66
N SER A 51 4.79 38.87 -47.04
CA SER A 51 3.86 37.93 -46.41
C SER A 51 4.03 38.03 -44.89
N ARG A 52 3.11 38.74 -44.23
CA ARG A 52 3.20 39.02 -42.79
C ARG A 52 3.05 37.70 -42.05
N ARG A 53 4.18 37.11 -41.66
CA ARG A 53 4.26 35.87 -40.88
C ARG A 53 3.31 36.00 -39.68
N ARG A 54 2.37 35.06 -39.54
CA ARG A 54 1.47 34.99 -38.37
C ARG A 54 2.31 34.81 -37.11
N SER A 55 2.03 35.60 -36.09
CA SER A 55 2.76 35.53 -34.82
C SER A 55 2.49 34.20 -34.14
N VAL A 56 3.56 33.56 -33.66
CA VAL A 56 3.45 32.30 -32.91
C VAL A 56 2.99 32.62 -31.48
N THR A 57 1.84 32.08 -31.12
CA THR A 57 1.24 32.20 -29.78
C THR A 57 1.21 30.83 -29.11
N VAL A 58 0.90 30.80 -27.81
CA VAL A 58 0.88 29.58 -26.98
C VAL A 58 -0.08 28.51 -27.54
N ILE A 59 -1.06 28.91 -28.35
CA ILE A 59 -2.12 28.02 -28.87
C ILE A 59 -1.85 27.61 -30.33
N ASN A 60 -1.15 28.44 -31.11
CA ASN A 60 -1.01 28.27 -32.57
C ASN A 60 0.41 27.85 -33.01
N ASP A 61 1.20 27.28 -32.10
CA ASP A 61 2.55 26.85 -32.42
C ASP A 61 2.57 25.45 -33.05
N THR A 62 2.98 25.38 -34.32
CA THR A 62 3.08 24.13 -35.11
C THR A 62 4.52 23.61 -35.22
N GLY A 63 5.51 24.28 -34.62
CA GLY A 63 6.92 23.87 -34.67
C GLY A 63 7.64 24.13 -36.01
N ALA A 64 6.92 24.49 -37.09
CA ALA A 64 7.47 24.66 -38.43
C ALA A 64 8.47 25.83 -38.59
N VAL A 65 8.44 26.82 -37.69
CA VAL A 65 9.38 27.97 -37.75
C VAL A 65 10.62 27.69 -36.89
N PRO A 66 11.84 27.84 -37.44
CA PRO A 66 13.10 27.63 -36.70
C PRO A 66 13.33 28.71 -35.63
N TRP A 67 13.87 28.29 -34.47
CA TRP A 67 14.06 29.09 -33.25
C TRP A 67 14.73 30.45 -33.47
N THR A 68 15.68 30.53 -34.39
CA THR A 68 16.44 31.75 -34.71
C THR A 68 15.59 32.85 -35.34
N LYS A 69 14.44 32.51 -35.94
CA LYS A 69 13.54 33.45 -36.63
C LYS A 69 12.34 33.88 -35.77
N LEU A 70 12.22 33.41 -34.52
CA LEU A 70 11.14 33.81 -33.60
C LEU A 70 11.48 35.09 -32.84
N ARG A 71 10.48 35.95 -32.65
CA ARG A 71 10.59 37.13 -31.76
C ARG A 71 10.65 36.69 -30.29
N ALA A 72 11.18 37.54 -29.41
CA ALA A 72 11.35 37.22 -27.99
C ALA A 72 10.05 36.74 -27.31
N GLY A 73 8.91 37.38 -27.59
CA GLY A 73 7.60 36.96 -27.07
C GLY A 73 7.08 35.65 -27.66
N GLU A 74 7.43 35.31 -28.90
CA GLU A 74 7.06 34.04 -29.54
C GLU A 74 7.89 32.86 -29.00
N LYS A 75 9.17 33.12 -28.69
CA LYS A 75 10.02 32.15 -27.99
C LYS A 75 9.48 31.85 -26.60
N ALA A 76 9.06 32.89 -25.88
CA ALA A 76 8.40 32.73 -24.59
C ALA A 76 7.12 31.89 -24.73
N ALA A 77 6.28 32.17 -25.73
CA ALA A 77 5.05 31.41 -25.96
C ALA A 77 5.29 29.91 -26.25
N ARG A 78 6.26 29.59 -27.11
CA ARG A 78 6.68 28.20 -27.37
C ARG A 78 7.26 27.52 -26.11
N ALA A 79 8.08 28.24 -25.35
CA ALA A 79 8.64 27.75 -24.10
C ALA A 79 7.56 27.52 -23.03
N THR A 80 6.52 28.35 -22.96
CA THR A 80 5.39 28.18 -22.04
C THR A 80 4.59 26.92 -22.36
N GLN A 81 4.30 26.64 -23.64
CA GLN A 81 3.55 25.45 -24.03
C GLN A 81 4.32 24.16 -23.72
N GLN A 82 5.64 24.16 -23.96
CA GLN A 82 6.51 23.03 -23.64
C GLN A 82 6.65 22.83 -22.11
N THR A 83 6.79 23.92 -21.36
CA THR A 83 6.92 23.89 -19.88
C THR A 83 5.62 23.49 -19.19
N PHE A 84 4.46 23.84 -19.74
CA PHE A 84 3.17 23.50 -19.12
C PHE A 84 2.89 21.98 -19.16
N ASN A 85 3.06 21.35 -20.33
CA ASN A 85 2.89 19.90 -20.46
C ASN A 85 3.92 19.13 -19.61
N PHE A 86 5.18 19.58 -19.63
CA PHE A 86 6.22 19.01 -18.77
C PHE A 86 5.89 19.21 -17.27
N GLY A 87 5.37 20.38 -16.89
CA GLY A 87 4.97 20.70 -15.53
C GLY A 87 3.88 19.77 -15.00
N ILE A 88 2.87 19.46 -15.81
CA ILE A 88 1.82 18.49 -15.45
C ILE A 88 2.41 17.09 -15.27
N VAL A 89 3.29 16.65 -16.18
CA VAL A 89 3.95 15.35 -16.06
C VAL A 89 4.83 15.29 -14.81
N ALA A 90 5.63 16.33 -14.54
CA ALA A 90 6.48 16.42 -13.37
C ALA A 90 5.66 16.43 -12.06
N LEU A 91 4.55 17.17 -12.02
CA LEU A 91 3.60 17.15 -10.90
C LEU A 91 3.06 15.73 -10.66
N GLY A 92 2.65 15.04 -11.73
CA GLY A 92 2.18 13.67 -11.66
C GLY A 92 3.23 12.71 -11.10
N VAL A 93 4.49 12.86 -11.52
CA VAL A 93 5.62 12.06 -11.00
C VAL A 93 5.86 12.33 -9.52
N VAL A 94 5.84 13.59 -9.08
CA VAL A 94 6.01 13.95 -7.66
C VAL A 94 4.89 13.36 -6.81
N LEU A 95 3.64 13.51 -7.23
CA LEU A 95 2.49 12.96 -6.50
C LEU A 95 2.55 11.43 -6.44
N THR A 96 2.87 10.77 -7.56
CA THR A 96 3.00 9.30 -7.62
C THR A 96 4.14 8.81 -6.74
N GLY A 97 5.29 9.51 -6.78
CA GLY A 97 6.42 9.24 -5.90
C GLY A 97 6.06 9.37 -4.43
N GLY A 98 5.33 10.43 -4.06
CA GLY A 98 4.87 10.64 -2.68
C GLY A 98 3.93 9.53 -2.17
N VAL A 99 3.02 9.02 -3.01
CA VAL A 99 2.17 7.88 -2.63
C VAL A 99 3.01 6.60 -2.52
N ALA A 100 3.92 6.37 -3.47
CA ALA A 100 4.79 5.20 -3.46
C ALA A 100 5.70 5.15 -2.22
N THR A 101 6.24 6.29 -1.78
CA THR A 101 7.07 6.36 -0.55
C THR A 101 6.27 6.04 0.70
N VAL A 102 5.06 6.57 0.83
CA VAL A 102 4.18 6.24 1.97
C VAL A 102 3.84 4.76 2.00
N LEU A 103 3.47 4.17 0.86
CA LEU A 103 3.19 2.73 0.77
C LEU A 103 4.41 1.88 1.11
N TRP A 104 5.60 2.28 0.69
CA TRP A 104 6.84 1.58 1.01
C TRP A 104 7.11 1.57 2.51
N LEU A 105 7.00 2.73 3.16
CA LEU A 105 7.31 2.88 4.59
C LEU A 105 6.27 2.19 5.49
N GLU A 106 4.99 2.24 5.13
CA GLU A 106 3.90 1.72 5.99
C GLU A 106 3.56 0.25 5.72
N VAL A 107 3.60 -0.21 4.47
CA VAL A 107 3.06 -1.53 4.09
C VAL A 107 4.17 -2.55 3.80
N PHE A 108 5.18 -2.15 3.04
CA PHE A 108 6.21 -3.08 2.57
C PHE A 108 7.43 -3.15 3.48
N SER A 109 7.59 -2.19 4.39
CA SER A 109 8.64 -2.25 5.40
C SER A 109 8.46 -3.49 6.28
N THR A 110 9.56 -4.20 6.54
CA THR A 110 9.63 -5.29 7.52
C THR A 110 9.31 -4.81 8.93
N ASP A 111 9.45 -3.51 9.16
CA ASP A 111 9.14 -2.81 10.41
C ASP A 111 7.67 -2.37 10.51
N SER A 112 6.85 -2.67 9.51
CA SER A 112 5.43 -2.34 9.55
C SER A 112 4.71 -3.13 10.65
N LYS A 113 3.67 -2.51 11.24
CA LYS A 113 2.86 -3.11 12.32
C LYS A 113 2.28 -4.48 11.92
N THR A 114 1.85 -4.60 10.66
CA THR A 114 1.30 -5.84 10.11
C THR A 114 2.37 -6.91 9.90
N ALA A 115 3.57 -6.54 9.44
CA ALA A 115 4.70 -7.46 9.33
C ALA A 115 5.13 -7.99 10.71
N LEU A 116 5.24 -7.11 11.70
CA LEU A 116 5.56 -7.48 13.08
C LEU A 116 4.48 -8.38 13.69
N PHE A 117 3.20 -8.09 13.43
CA PHE A 117 2.09 -8.95 13.84
C PHE A 117 2.18 -10.36 13.22
N ASN A 118 2.41 -10.44 11.91
CA ASN A 118 2.54 -11.73 11.23
C ASN A 118 3.75 -12.52 11.77
N LYS A 119 4.88 -11.86 11.98
CA LYS A 119 6.09 -12.46 12.56
C LYS A 119 5.82 -13.00 13.97
N ALA A 120 5.14 -12.24 14.81
CA ALA A 120 4.78 -12.66 16.16
C ALA A 120 3.75 -13.80 16.16
N ALA A 121 2.74 -13.74 15.29
CA ALA A 121 1.73 -14.79 15.14
C ALA A 121 2.38 -16.11 14.65
N ASP A 122 3.31 -16.05 13.70
CA ASP A 122 4.03 -17.23 13.22
C ASP A 122 4.99 -17.80 14.25
N ARG A 123 5.56 -16.95 15.11
CA ARG A 123 6.34 -17.37 16.29
C ARG A 123 5.48 -18.17 17.26
N VAL A 124 4.30 -17.65 17.61
CA VAL A 124 3.33 -18.32 18.49
C VAL A 124 2.83 -19.63 17.89
N ARG A 125 2.55 -19.67 16.58
CA ARG A 125 2.18 -20.91 15.86
C ARG A 125 3.32 -21.91 15.77
N GLY A 126 4.57 -21.45 15.80
CA GLY A 126 5.76 -22.27 15.71
C GLY A 126 6.15 -22.95 17.02
N ASP A 127 5.75 -22.36 18.15
CA ASP A 127 6.11 -22.85 19.47
C ASP A 127 5.22 -24.04 19.91
N PRO A 128 5.80 -25.19 20.31
CA PRO A 128 5.03 -26.37 20.70
C PRO A 128 4.16 -26.13 21.92
N LYS A 129 4.63 -25.36 22.91
CA LYS A 129 3.88 -25.12 24.15
C LYS A 129 2.67 -24.21 23.92
N CYS A 130 2.81 -23.18 23.09
CA CYS A 130 1.67 -22.37 22.66
C CYS A 130 0.62 -23.21 21.92
N ARG A 131 1.07 -24.13 21.07
CA ARG A 131 0.16 -25.02 20.34
C ARG A 131 -0.59 -25.96 21.27
N GLU A 132 0.07 -26.54 22.26
CA GLU A 132 -0.55 -27.39 23.27
C GLU A 132 -1.60 -26.60 24.07
N LEU A 133 -1.26 -25.39 24.53
CA LEU A 133 -2.19 -24.54 25.28
C LEU A 133 -3.42 -24.10 24.49
N LEU A 134 -3.29 -23.89 23.17
CA LEU A 134 -4.38 -23.38 22.32
C LEU A 134 -5.19 -24.48 21.62
N ALA A 135 -4.53 -25.57 21.24
CA ALA A 135 -5.13 -26.63 20.44
C ALA A 135 -5.43 -27.90 21.25
N GLY A 136 -4.81 -28.08 22.40
CA GLY A 136 -4.97 -29.26 23.27
C GLY A 136 -4.05 -30.43 22.88
N ASP A 137 -4.33 -31.58 23.49
CA ASP A 137 -3.57 -32.82 23.28
C ASP A 137 -3.89 -33.41 21.91
N GLY A 138 -2.93 -33.34 20.98
CA GLY A 138 -3.08 -33.88 19.64
C GLY A 138 -2.07 -33.36 18.62
N MET A 139 -2.04 -33.99 17.45
CA MET A 139 -1.22 -33.52 16.32
C MET A 139 -1.93 -32.37 15.60
N HIS A 140 -1.71 -31.15 16.08
CA HIS A 140 -2.26 -29.95 15.44
C HIS A 140 -1.32 -29.37 14.39
N SER A 141 -1.84 -28.58 13.46
CA SER A 141 -1.04 -27.85 12.47
C SER A 141 -1.04 -26.36 12.77
N LYS A 142 -0.04 -25.63 12.26
CA LYS A 142 0.03 -24.16 12.38
C LYS A 142 -1.25 -23.45 11.89
N ARG A 143 -1.97 -24.08 10.96
CA ARG A 143 -3.21 -23.59 10.33
C ARG A 143 -4.42 -23.63 11.25
N ASP A 144 -4.38 -24.42 12.33
CA ASP A 144 -5.49 -24.57 13.27
C ASP A 144 -5.60 -23.38 14.23
N ILE A 145 -4.53 -22.57 14.31
CA ILE A 145 -4.42 -21.43 15.21
C ILE A 145 -4.61 -20.13 14.42
N LYS A 146 -5.75 -19.48 14.66
CA LYS A 146 -6.12 -18.19 14.07
C LYS A 146 -5.60 -17.06 14.95
N ALA A 147 -5.08 -16.01 14.34
CA ALA A 147 -4.65 -14.80 15.03
C ALA A 147 -5.36 -13.59 14.42
N TYR A 148 -5.81 -12.65 15.26
CA TYR A 148 -6.60 -11.51 14.83
C TYR A 148 -6.51 -10.33 15.81
N GLY A 149 -6.76 -9.11 15.31
CA GLY A 149 -6.75 -7.88 16.11
C GLY A 149 -7.98 -7.70 17.00
N GLU A 150 -8.16 -6.49 17.53
CA GLU A 150 -9.26 -6.17 18.44
C GLU A 150 -10.64 -6.33 17.78
N PRO A 151 -11.63 -6.87 18.50
CA PRO A 151 -13.01 -6.87 18.03
C PRO A 151 -13.58 -5.45 18.04
N SER A 152 -14.26 -5.06 16.97
CA SER A 152 -15.04 -3.81 16.97
C SER A 152 -16.40 -4.01 17.64
N TRP A 153 -16.87 -2.98 18.35
CA TRP A 153 -18.23 -2.92 18.90
C TRP A 153 -19.32 -2.82 17.82
N SER A 154 -18.99 -2.28 16.65
CA SER A 154 -19.95 -2.10 15.56
C SER A 154 -20.09 -3.38 14.72
N ARG A 155 -21.33 -3.85 14.53
CA ARG A 155 -21.65 -5.01 13.67
C ARG A 155 -21.28 -4.80 12.19
N TRP A 156 -21.16 -3.53 11.77
CA TRP A 156 -20.73 -3.15 10.42
C TRP A 156 -19.21 -3.16 10.28
N ALA A 157 -18.48 -2.80 11.34
CA ALA A 157 -17.02 -2.76 11.35
C ALA A 157 -16.44 -4.12 11.75
N ARG A 158 -16.55 -5.13 10.86
CA ARG A 158 -15.98 -6.46 11.12
C ARG A 158 -14.46 -6.54 10.96
N ASN A 159 -13.83 -5.47 10.48
CA ASN A 159 -12.37 -5.42 10.35
C ASN A 159 -11.75 -5.35 11.74
N ARG A 160 -10.88 -6.32 12.05
CA ARG A 160 -10.19 -6.41 13.33
C ARG A 160 -8.87 -5.65 13.23
N THR A 161 -8.84 -4.43 13.76
CA THR A 161 -7.63 -3.59 13.77
C THR A 161 -6.63 -4.15 14.77
N ILE A 162 -5.36 -4.20 14.39
CA ILE A 162 -4.29 -4.61 15.29
C ILE A 162 -4.00 -3.43 16.22
N ALA A 163 -4.23 -3.62 17.52
CA ALA A 163 -3.96 -2.60 18.52
C ALA A 163 -2.46 -2.51 18.78
N SER A 164 -1.86 -1.41 18.31
CA SER A 164 -0.43 -1.15 18.42
C SER A 164 -0.20 0.29 18.86
N ARG A 165 0.70 0.49 19.80
CA ARG A 165 1.19 1.79 20.26
C ARG A 165 2.70 1.83 20.12
N VAL A 166 3.21 2.86 19.45
CA VAL A 166 4.65 3.12 19.35
C VAL A 166 4.95 4.34 20.21
N GLU A 167 5.87 4.19 21.13
CA GLU A 167 6.36 5.23 22.02
C GLU A 167 7.84 5.45 21.74
N LYS A 168 8.29 6.71 21.77
CA LYS A 168 9.70 7.04 21.53
C LYS A 168 10.29 7.67 22.77
N ASP A 169 11.33 7.04 23.27
CA ASP A 169 12.06 7.49 24.46
C ASP A 169 12.94 8.69 24.17
N ARG A 170 13.37 9.39 25.23
CA ARG A 170 14.33 10.50 25.14
C ARG A 170 15.67 10.09 24.54
N ALA A 171 16.05 8.82 24.72
CA ALA A 171 17.25 8.23 24.12
C ALA A 171 17.09 7.89 22.62
N GLY A 172 15.91 8.15 22.05
CA GLY A 172 15.59 7.83 20.66
C GLY A 172 15.23 6.36 20.40
N ILE A 173 15.07 5.56 21.47
CA ILE A 173 14.64 4.15 21.38
C ILE A 173 13.13 4.13 21.16
N GLU A 174 12.68 3.32 20.21
CA GLU A 174 11.26 3.16 19.90
C GLU A 174 10.73 1.88 20.54
N HIS A 175 9.73 2.02 21.41
CA HIS A 175 9.04 0.94 22.10
C HIS A 175 7.70 0.68 21.40
N LEU A 176 7.52 -0.52 20.88
CA LEU A 176 6.28 -0.99 20.30
C LEU A 176 5.57 -1.89 21.30
N HIS A 177 4.38 -1.46 21.72
CA HIS A 177 3.44 -2.27 22.48
C HIS A 177 2.32 -2.69 21.54
N MET A 178 2.10 -4.00 21.40
CA MET A 178 0.98 -4.50 20.62
C MET A 178 0.41 -5.74 21.29
N HIS A 179 -0.91 -5.88 21.18
CA HIS A 179 -1.61 -7.05 21.65
C HIS A 179 -2.59 -7.52 20.60
N PHE A 180 -2.83 -8.82 20.57
CA PHE A 180 -3.75 -9.43 19.63
C PHE A 180 -4.31 -10.72 20.21
N TYR A 181 -5.39 -11.21 19.62
CA TYR A 181 -6.08 -12.40 20.09
C TYR A 181 -5.71 -13.59 19.21
N VAL A 182 -5.64 -14.74 19.85
CA VAL A 182 -5.34 -16.02 19.22
C VAL A 182 -6.41 -17.03 19.60
N GLU A 183 -6.89 -17.79 18.63
CA GLU A 183 -7.95 -18.77 18.79
C GLU A 183 -7.47 -20.09 18.19
N GLY A 184 -7.37 -21.10 19.05
CA GLY A 184 -7.21 -22.49 18.66
C GLY A 184 -8.52 -23.26 18.87
N PRO A 185 -8.55 -24.55 18.49
CA PRO A 185 -9.74 -25.40 18.63
C PRO A 185 -10.14 -25.65 20.09
N ALA A 186 -9.18 -25.64 21.04
CA ALA A 186 -9.45 -25.90 22.45
C ALA A 186 -9.61 -24.62 23.28
N ALA A 187 -8.76 -23.62 23.04
CA ALA A 187 -8.73 -22.41 23.85
C ALA A 187 -8.51 -21.12 23.02
N LYS A 188 -8.89 -20.01 23.64
CA LYS A 188 -8.64 -18.65 23.14
C LYS A 188 -7.70 -17.96 24.11
N GLY A 189 -6.79 -17.17 23.58
CA GLY A 189 -5.84 -16.41 24.38
C GLY A 189 -5.58 -15.03 23.81
N THR A 190 -4.88 -14.23 24.61
CA THR A 190 -4.38 -12.91 24.21
C THR A 190 -2.87 -12.98 24.21
N VAL A 191 -2.26 -12.51 23.13
CA VAL A 191 -0.81 -12.35 23.05
C VAL A 191 -0.47 -10.91 23.31
N ASN A 192 0.40 -10.69 24.28
CA ASN A 192 0.97 -9.39 24.59
C ASN A 192 2.42 -9.38 24.11
N LEU A 193 2.76 -8.40 23.28
CA LEU A 193 4.12 -8.19 22.83
C LEU A 193 4.62 -6.79 23.16
N GLN A 194 5.90 -6.75 23.51
CA GLN A 194 6.69 -5.55 23.66
C GLN A 194 7.97 -5.74 22.88
N MET A 195 8.24 -4.81 21.97
CA MET A 195 9.48 -4.76 21.22
C MET A 195 10.14 -3.42 21.44
N SER A 196 11.47 -3.38 21.37
CA SER A 196 12.22 -2.14 21.33
C SER A 196 13.17 -2.11 20.14
N ARG A 197 13.43 -0.90 19.67
CA ARG A 197 14.30 -0.63 18.52
C ARG A 197 15.24 0.52 18.83
N ARG A 198 16.53 0.31 18.61
CA ARG A 198 17.51 1.41 18.62
C ARG A 198 17.55 2.11 17.26
N PRO A 199 17.95 3.39 17.21
CA PRO A 199 18.14 4.09 15.93
C PRO A 199 19.11 3.32 15.02
N GLY A 200 18.61 2.84 13.88
CA GLY A 200 19.41 2.09 12.89
C GLY A 200 19.45 0.57 13.07
N GLU A 201 18.81 0.03 14.10
CA GLU A 201 18.64 -1.42 14.31
C GLU A 201 17.21 -1.86 13.95
N ASP A 202 16.98 -3.17 13.93
CA ASP A 202 15.65 -3.76 13.74
C ASP A 202 14.90 -3.86 15.09
N PHE A 203 13.60 -4.14 15.04
CA PHE A 203 12.81 -4.39 16.25
C PHE A 203 13.21 -5.72 16.92
N GLU A 204 13.63 -5.62 18.18
CA GLU A 204 13.93 -6.76 19.05
C GLU A 204 12.78 -7.01 20.02
N TYR A 205 12.50 -8.29 20.32
CA TYR A 205 11.51 -8.66 21.32
C TYR A 205 12.05 -8.42 22.72
N GLU A 206 11.38 -7.57 23.49
CA GLU A 206 11.60 -7.47 24.94
C GLU A 206 10.75 -8.51 25.67
N MET A 207 9.51 -8.66 25.24
CA MET A 207 8.55 -9.61 25.78
C MET A 207 7.61 -10.12 24.69
N LEU A 208 7.40 -11.42 24.65
CA LEU A 208 6.32 -12.06 23.89
C LEU A 208 5.66 -13.09 24.82
N ALA A 209 4.43 -12.80 25.24
CA ALA A 209 3.71 -13.61 26.20
C ALA A 209 2.32 -14.00 25.69
N LEU A 210 1.93 -15.25 25.92
CA LEU A 210 0.60 -15.79 25.65
C LEU A 210 -0.17 -15.95 26.96
N ASP A 211 -1.33 -15.32 27.03
CA ASP A 211 -2.28 -15.41 28.13
C ASP A 211 -3.49 -16.24 27.71
N VAL A 212 -3.61 -17.44 28.27
CA VAL A 212 -4.81 -18.29 28.11
C VAL A 212 -5.60 -18.26 29.43
N PRO A 213 -6.91 -17.96 29.41
CA PRO A 213 -7.74 -17.97 30.61
C PRO A 213 -7.66 -19.33 31.32
N GLY A 214 -7.38 -19.30 32.62
CA GLY A 214 -7.26 -20.52 33.45
C GLY A 214 -5.88 -21.18 33.43
N GLN A 215 -4.92 -20.65 32.68
CA GLN A 215 -3.53 -21.11 32.68
C GLN A 215 -2.57 -19.99 33.10
N GLN A 216 -1.38 -20.36 33.56
CA GLN A 216 -0.34 -19.37 33.84
C GLN A 216 0.15 -18.73 32.54
N ARG A 217 0.34 -17.40 32.55
CA ARG A 217 0.96 -16.65 31.44
C ARG A 217 2.23 -17.35 30.98
N TYR A 218 2.29 -17.68 29.70
CA TYR A 218 3.46 -18.32 29.12
C TYR A 218 4.30 -17.30 28.35
N TYR A 219 5.56 -17.16 28.74
CA TYR A 219 6.52 -16.27 28.08
C TYR A 219 7.32 -17.05 27.04
N LEU A 220 7.16 -16.69 25.77
CA LEU A 220 7.96 -17.23 24.66
C LEU A 220 9.33 -16.55 24.63
N GLU A 221 9.32 -15.22 24.80
CA GLU A 221 10.53 -14.41 24.85
C GLU A 221 10.41 -13.43 26.03
N ASP A 222 11.45 -13.39 26.85
CA ASP A 222 11.58 -12.45 27.96
C ASP A 222 13.05 -12.03 28.06
N ALA A 223 13.37 -10.92 27.40
CA ALA A 223 14.72 -10.37 27.40
C ALA A 223 15.10 -9.81 28.78
N ASN A 224 14.11 -9.35 29.56
CA ASN A 224 14.35 -8.73 30.86
C ASN A 224 14.67 -9.78 31.93
N ALA A 225 13.97 -10.91 31.95
CA ALA A 225 14.31 -12.04 32.82
C ALA A 225 15.72 -12.57 32.51
N ARG A 226 16.05 -12.75 31.22
CA ARG A 226 17.40 -13.19 30.81
C ARG A 226 18.51 -12.24 31.27
N LYS A 227 18.29 -10.93 31.14
CA LYS A 227 19.24 -9.90 31.62
C LYS A 227 19.36 -9.94 33.15
N LEU A 228 18.27 -10.18 33.88
CA LEU A 228 18.27 -10.25 35.34
C LEU A 228 19.04 -11.48 35.85
N ASP A 229 18.84 -12.64 35.24
CA ASP A 229 19.55 -13.87 35.62
C ASP A 229 21.06 -13.75 35.41
N GLN A 230 21.49 -13.12 34.31
CA GLN A 230 22.90 -12.82 34.07
C GLN A 230 23.49 -11.88 35.13
N ARG A 231 22.74 -10.87 35.57
CA ARG A 231 23.18 -9.96 36.64
C ARG A 231 23.30 -10.67 38.00
N LYS A 232 22.39 -11.58 38.32
CA LYS A 232 22.45 -12.39 39.56
C LYS A 232 23.66 -13.33 39.59
N SER A 233 24.08 -13.83 38.43
CA SER A 233 25.31 -14.64 38.30
C SER A 233 26.61 -13.82 38.37
N GLY A 234 26.51 -12.49 38.47
CA GLY A 234 27.66 -11.59 38.57
C GLY A 234 28.46 -11.82 39.86
N ARG A 235 29.76 -12.10 39.72
CA ARG A 235 30.72 -12.11 40.85
C ARG A 235 30.74 -10.74 41.51
N MET A 236 30.10 -10.59 42.67
CA MET A 236 30.32 -9.46 43.57
C MET A 236 31.31 -9.91 44.66
N PHE A 237 32.49 -9.29 44.68
CA PHE A 237 33.56 -9.53 45.67
C PHE A 237 34.21 -10.93 45.66
N GLY A 238 34.40 -11.53 44.49
CA GLY A 238 35.10 -12.82 44.37
C GLY A 238 34.29 -14.04 44.82
N VAL A 239 33.09 -13.84 45.37
CA VAL A 239 32.17 -14.92 45.77
C VAL A 239 31.04 -15.04 44.75
N ARG A 240 30.73 -16.29 44.36
CA ARG A 240 29.58 -16.62 43.52
C ARG A 240 28.38 -16.88 44.43
N TRP A 241 27.38 -16.01 44.39
CA TRP A 241 26.09 -16.27 45.01
C TRP A 241 25.24 -17.00 43.96
N ASN A 242 25.02 -18.29 44.16
CA ASN A 242 24.20 -19.15 43.29
C ASN A 242 22.95 -19.58 44.03
#